data_AF-A0A416HAS8-F1
#
_entry.id   AF-A0A416HAS8-F1
#
_cell.length_a   1.000
_cell.length_b   1.000
_cell.length_c   1.000
_cell.angle_alpha   90.00
_cell.angle_beta   90.00
_cell.angle_gamma   90.00
#
_symmetry.space_group_name_H-M   'P 1'
#
loop_
_entity.id
_entity.type
_entity.pdbx_description
1 polymer ?
#
loop_
_entity_poly.entity_id
_entity_poly.type
_entity_poly.pdbx_seq_one_letter_code
_entity_poly.pdbx_strand_id
1 'polypeptide(L)' 'MKKNEAYQTLFTEYPDIVTVTQMGEMLGISTKSAYRLLKENKIEHFRIGRIYKIPKLHILAYLHVLS' A
#
# COMPACT_ATOMS: atom_id res chain seq x y z
N MET A 1 13.06 15.32 -2.01
CA MET A 1 13.41 14.13 -1.20
C MET A 1 13.97 13.08 -2.11
N LYS A 2 15.06 12.42 -1.72
CA LYS A 2 15.51 11.21 -2.42
C LYS A 2 14.44 10.13 -2.21
N LYS A 3 14.16 9.29 -3.21
CA LYS A 3 13.15 8.20 -3.13
C LYS A 3 13.28 7.36 -1.85
N ASN A 4 14.52 7.14 -1.41
CA ASN A 4 14.83 6.41 -0.19
C ASN A 4 14.43 7.14 1.11
N GLU A 5 14.46 8.48 1.13
CA GLU A 5 14.00 9.25 2.30
C GLU A 5 12.49 9.14 2.48
N ALA A 6 11.71 9.23 1.40
CA ALA A 6 10.26 9.14 1.47
C ALA A 6 9.78 7.77 1.99
N TYR A 7 10.47 6.70 1.60
CA TYR A 7 10.20 5.36 2.12
C TYR A 7 10.47 5.26 3.63
N GLN A 8 11.52 5.92 4.12
CA GLN A 8 11.92 5.87 5.53
C GLN A 8 11.07 6.77 6.43
N THR A 9 10.44 7.82 5.88
CA THR A 9 9.67 8.79 6.67
C THR A 9 8.16 8.60 6.63
N LEU A 10 7.62 7.95 5.59
CA LEU A 10 6.18 7.76 5.44
C LEU A 10 5.73 6.40 5.98
N PHE A 11 4.61 6.41 6.71
CA PHE A 11 3.98 5.20 7.24
C PHE A 11 4.92 4.36 8.11
N THR A 12 5.73 5.01 8.95
CA THR A 12 6.69 4.38 9.87
C THR A 12 6.02 3.40 10.84
N GLU A 13 4.76 3.67 11.21
CA GLU A 13 3.96 2.82 12.10
C GLU A 13 3.49 1.51 11.45
N TYR A 14 3.67 1.35 10.13
CA TYR A 14 3.22 0.18 9.39
C TYR A 14 4.39 -0.72 8.96
N PRO A 15 4.21 -2.05 8.99
CA PRO A 15 5.23 -2.98 8.50
C PRO A 15 5.46 -2.82 7.00
N ASP A 16 6.60 -3.30 6.49
CA ASP A 16 6.93 -3.19 5.06
C ASP A 16 5.95 -3.90 4.12
N ILE A 17 5.27 -4.93 4.63
CA ILE A 17 4.20 -5.64 3.93
C ILE A 17 2.92 -5.48 4.76
N VAL A 18 1.93 -4.81 4.19
CA VAL A 18 0.67 -4.50 4.86
C VAL A 18 -0.48 -5.37 4.36
N THR A 19 -1.53 -5.45 5.18
CA THR A 19 -2.82 -6.04 4.84
C THR A 19 -3.71 -5.04 4.11
N VAL A 20 -4.83 -5.51 3.53
CA VAL A 20 -5.82 -4.63 2.88
C VAL A 20 -6.42 -3.62 3.85
N THR A 21 -6.63 -4.02 5.11
CA THR A 21 -7.16 -3.12 6.16
C THR A 21 -6.19 -2.00 6.45
N GLN A 22 -4.92 -2.33 6.70
CA GLN A 22 -3.86 -1.35 6.91
C GLN A 22 -3.66 -0.44 5.70
N MET A 23 -3.70 -0.99 4.48
CA MET A 23 -3.68 -0.16 3.26
C MET A 23 -4.86 0.82 3.22
N GLY A 24 -6.06 0.39 3.63
CA GLY A 24 -7.23 1.26 3.74
C GLY A 24 -7.02 2.39 4.75
N GLU A 25 -6.48 2.08 5.92
CA GLU A 25 -6.13 3.06 6.96
C GLU A 25 -5.08 4.06 6.46
N MET A 26 -4.00 3.58 5.83
CA MET A 26 -2.94 4.40 5.24
C MET A 26 -3.48 5.37 4.17
N LEU A 27 -4.45 4.93 3.38
CA LEU A 27 -5.05 5.72 2.29
C LEU A 27 -6.28 6.53 2.74
N GLY A 28 -6.75 6.38 3.99
CA GLY A 28 -7.96 7.03 4.49
C GLY A 28 -9.25 6.55 3.80
N ILE A 29 -9.32 5.29 3.37
CA ILE A 29 -10.48 4.71 2.66
C ILE A 29 -11.03 3.47 3.36
N SER A 30 -12.30 3.17 3.10
CA SER A 30 -12.91 1.93 3.59
C SER A 30 -12.19 0.68 3.07
N THR A 31 -12.21 -0.40 3.86
CA THR A 31 -11.73 -1.72 3.44
C THR A 31 -12.37 -2.19 2.14
N LYS A 32 -13.65 -1.90 1.90
CA LYS A 32 -14.34 -2.21 0.64
C LYS A 32 -13.69 -1.50 -0.55
N SER A 33 -13.40 -0.21 -0.42
CA SER A 33 -12.71 0.58 -1.45
C SER A 33 -11.29 0.06 -1.67
N ALA A 34 -10.57 -0.26 -0.59
CA ALA A 34 -9.23 -0.84 -0.65
C ALA A 34 -9.22 -2.18 -1.42
N TYR A 35 -10.17 -3.08 -1.13
CA TYR A 35 -10.33 -4.32 -1.90
C TYR A 35 -10.64 -4.06 -3.38
N ARG A 36 -11.46 -3.05 -3.68
CA ARG A 36 -11.78 -2.69 -5.08
C ARG A 36 -10.52 -2.27 -5.84
N LEU A 37 -9.66 -1.43 -5.26
CA LEU A 37 -8.39 -1.02 -5.88
C LEU A 37 -7.50 -2.23 -6.21
N LEU A 38 -7.39 -3.19 -5.29
CA LEU A 38 -6.59 -4.40 -5.52
C LEU A 38 -7.22 -5.32 -6.56
N LYS A 39 -8.55 -5.47 -6.57
CA LYS A 39 -9.26 -6.27 -7.59
C LYS A 39 -9.14 -5.67 -8.98
N GLU A 40 -9.09 -4.35 -9.09
CA GLU A 40 -8.90 -3.61 -10.34
C GLU A 40 -7.42 -3.45 -10.73
N ASN A 41 -6.49 -4.08 -9.98
CA ASN A 41 -5.04 -3.98 -10.18
C ASN A 41 -4.51 -2.54 -10.22
N LYS A 42 -5.13 -1.62 -9.49
CA LYS A 42 -4.70 -0.21 -9.40
C LYS A 42 -3.46 -0.02 -8.54
N ILE A 43 -3.24 -0.93 -7.59
CA ILE A 43 -2.06 -0.97 -6.73
C ILE A 43 -1.44 -2.35 -6.87
N GLU A 44 -0.14 -2.40 -7.15
CA GLU A 44 0.60 -3.66 -7.24
C GLU A 44 0.59 -4.39 -5.89
N HIS A 45 0.38 -5.70 -5.95
CA HIS A 45 0.24 -6.54 -4.77
C HIS A 45 0.54 -7.99 -5.14
N PHE A 46 0.66 -8.84 -4.13
CA PHE A 46 0.71 -10.28 -4.33
C PHE A 46 -0.26 -10.98 -3.37
N ARG A 47 -0.49 -12.27 -3.61
CA ARG A 47 -1.35 -13.09 -2.76
C ARG A 47 -0.56 -14.24 -2.15
N ILE A 48 -0.81 -14.50 -0.87
CA ILE A 48 -0.43 -15.74 -0.21
C ILE A 48 -1.74 -16.46 0.13
N GLY A 49 -2.04 -17.53 -0.61
CA GLY A 49 -3.36 -18.16 -0.58
C GLY A 49 -4.47 -17.18 -0.95
N ARG A 50 -5.44 -16.99 -0.03
CA ARG A 50 -6.58 -16.07 -0.22
C ARG A 50 -6.33 -14.65 0.29
N ILE A 51 -5.15 -14.39 0.85
CA ILE A 51 -4.84 -13.13 1.53
C ILE A 51 -4.00 -12.25 0.60
N TYR A 52 -4.46 -11.01 0.40
CA TYR A 52 -3.68 -9.97 -0.26
C TYR A 52 -2.57 -9.45 0.66
N LYS A 53 -1.39 -9.26 0.08
CA LYS A 53 -0.23 -8.66 0.72
C LYS A 53 0.27 -7.51 -0.17
N ILE A 54 0.47 -6.35 0.43
CA ILE A 54 0.79 -5.12 -0.28
C ILE A 54 2.09 -4.57 0.29
N PRO A 55 3.20 -4.59 -0.47
CA PRO A 55 4.41 -3.87 -0.10
C PRO A 55 4.13 -2.36 0.03
N LYS A 56 4.63 -1.71 1.08
CA LYS A 56 4.52 -0.23 1.25
C LYS A 56 5.02 0.52 0.03
N LEU A 57 6.06 0.00 -0.62
CA LEU A 57 6.63 0.55 -1.85
C LEU A 57 5.56 0.78 -2.93
N HIS A 58 4.66 -0.18 -3.14
CA HIS A 58 3.63 -0.07 -4.17
C HIS A 58 2.54 0.93 -3.82
N ILE A 59 2.26 1.13 -2.52
CA ILE A 59 1.35 2.18 -2.05
C ILE A 59 1.98 3.56 -2.30
N LEU A 60 3.27 3.72 -1.98
CA LEU A 60 4.00 4.96 -2.22
C LEU A 60 4.13 5.28 -3.71
N ALA A 61 4.29 4.26 -4.55
CA ALA A 61 4.28 4.40 -6.00
C ALA A 61 2.91 4.86 -6.51
N TYR A 62 1.81 4.28 -5.99
CA TYR A 62 0.44 4.69 -6.31
C TYR A 62 0.15 6.15 -5.92
N LEU A 63 0.74 6.63 -4.82
CA LEU A 63 0.62 8.02 -4.38
C LEU A 63 1.54 9.00 -5.13
N HIS A 64 2.30 8.52 -6.13
CA HIS A 64 3.29 9.32 -6.88
C HIS A 64 4.34 10.01 -6.00
N VAL A 65 4.64 9.46 -4.82
CA VAL A 65 5.69 9.97 -3.94
C VAL A 65 7.07 9.47 -4.39
N LEU A 66 7.11 8.38 -5.15
CA LEU A 66 8.32 7.74 -5.68
C LEU A 66 8.56 7.98 -7.17
N SER A 67 7.84 8.91 -7.82
CA SER A 67 8.04 9.26 -9.24
C SER A 67 9.26 10.16 -9.42
#